data_AF-D7CWM5-F1
#
_entry.id   AF-D7CWM5-F1
#
_cell.length_a   1.000
_cell.length_b   1.000
_cell.length_c   1.000
_cell.angle_alpha   90.00
_cell.angle_beta   90.00
_cell.angle_gamma   90.00
#
_symmetry.space_group_name_H-M   'P 1'
#
loop_
_entity.id
_entity.type
_entity.pdbx_description
1 polymer ?
#
loop_
_entity_poly.entity_id
_entity_poly.type
_entity_poly.pdbx_seq_one_letter_code
_entity_poly.pdbx_strand_id
1 'polypeptide(L)' 'MASSNARTVRLTVDLSPELNALLEELARASHTSKSEVLRRSIALMDFAQRAKREGKKVGAATPDQELATEVVGF' A
#
# COMPACT_ATOMS: atom_id res chain seq x y z
N MET A 1 9.84 -37.26 -3.26
CA MET A 1 8.90 -36.32 -3.91
C MET A 1 9.12 -34.95 -3.29
N ALA A 2 9.92 -34.08 -3.92
CA ALA A 2 10.10 -32.67 -3.54
C ALA A 2 9.30 -31.84 -4.55
N SER A 3 8.60 -30.76 -4.20
CA SER A 3 9.12 -29.57 -3.50
C SER A 3 7.96 -28.75 -2.90
N SER A 4 7.98 -28.49 -1.59
CA SER A 4 7.13 -27.45 -0.98
C SER A 4 7.85 -26.11 -1.10
N ASN A 5 7.56 -25.37 -2.18
CA ASN A 5 8.00 -24.00 -2.35
C ASN A 5 7.13 -23.08 -1.47
N ALA A 6 7.25 -23.21 -0.14
CA ALA A 6 6.48 -22.43 0.83
C ALA A 6 7.02 -21.00 0.94
N ARG A 7 6.75 -20.17 -0.08
CA ARG A 7 7.18 -18.75 -0.12
C ARG A 7 6.03 -17.74 -0.07
N THR A 8 4.78 -18.19 0.11
CA THR A 8 3.62 -17.29 0.26
C THR A 8 2.62 -17.87 1.25
N VAL A 9 1.94 -16.99 2.00
CA VAL A 9 0.83 -17.33 2.90
C VAL A 9 -0.45 -16.79 2.29
N ARG A 10 -1.54 -17.57 2.33
CA ARG A 10 -2.86 -17.12 1.87
C ARG A 10 -3.51 -16.24 2.94
N LEU A 11 -3.90 -15.04 2.55
CA LEU A 11 -4.69 -14.12 3.37
C LEU A 11 -6.12 -14.07 2.81
N THR A 12 -7.12 -14.23 3.69
CA THR A 12 -8.54 -13.99 3.39
C THR A 12 -8.99 -12.79 4.20
N VAL A 13 -9.67 -11.84 3.57
CA VAL A 13 -10.12 -10.59 4.21
C VAL A 13 -11.55 -10.32 3.74
N ASP A 14 -12.43 -9.97 4.68
CA ASP A 14 -13.75 -9.44 4.37
C ASP A 14 -13.63 -7.95 4.07
N LEU A 15 -14.11 -7.53 2.91
CA LEU A 15 -14.08 -6.14 2.46
C LEU A 15 -15.51 -5.63 2.27
N SER A 16 -15.75 -4.35 2.60
CA SER A 16 -17.00 -3.71 2.18
C SER A 16 -17.07 -3.65 0.65
N PRO A 17 -18.28 -3.59 0.06
CA PRO A 17 -18.44 -3.44 -1.38
C PRO A 17 -17.66 -2.24 -1.95
N GLU A 18 -17.68 -1.12 -1.23
CA GLU A 18 -17.02 0.13 -1.62
C GLU A 18 -15.49 -0.03 -1.63
N LEU A 19 -14.93 -0.70 -0.62
CA LEU A 19 -13.49 -0.95 -0.55
C LEU A 19 -13.04 -1.94 -1.62
N ASN A 20 -13.84 -2.98 -1.91
CA ASN A 20 -13.51 -3.88 -3.02
C ASN A 20 -13.56 -3.15 -4.38
N ALA A 21 -14.54 -2.26 -4.59
CA ALA A 21 -14.63 -1.47 -5.82
C ALA A 21 -13.41 -0.55 -6.01
N LEU A 22 -12.98 0.14 -4.94
CA LEU A 22 -11.75 0.94 -4.95
C LEU A 22 -10.52 0.08 -5.25
N LEU A 23 -10.41 -1.10 -4.63
CA LEU A 23 -9.30 -2.03 -4.86
C LEU A 23 -9.24 -2.52 -6.31
N GLU A 24 -10.40 -2.75 -6.94
CA GLU A 24 -10.51 -3.10 -8.36
C GLU A 24 -10.11 -1.94 -9.27
N GLU A 25 -10.52 -0.72 -8.95
CA GLU A 25 -10.10 0.47 -9.68
C GLU A 25 -8.59 0.68 -9.64
N LEU A 26 -7.99 0.61 -8.45
CA LEU A 26 -6.54 0.74 -8.27
C LEU A 26 -5.76 -0.35 -9.04
N ALA A 27 -6.27 -1.57 -9.04
CA ALA A 27 -5.69 -2.68 -9.77
C ALA A 27 -5.73 -2.43 -11.29
N ARG A 28 -6.88 -1.96 -11.81
CA ARG A 28 -7.04 -1.59 -13.22
C ARG A 28 -6.11 -0.44 -13.62
N ALA A 29 -6.13 0.67 -12.88
CA ALA A 29 -5.33 1.85 -13.16
C ALA A 29 -3.81 1.56 -13.13
N SER A 30 -3.39 0.62 -12.29
CA SER A 30 -1.98 0.21 -12.16
C SER A 30 -1.59 -0.99 -13.04
N HIS A 31 -2.50 -1.47 -13.90
CA HIS A 31 -2.32 -2.69 -14.71
C HIS A 31 -1.76 -3.88 -13.90
N THR A 32 -2.33 -4.12 -12.72
CA THR A 32 -1.85 -5.14 -11.79
C THR A 32 -2.98 -5.88 -11.10
N SER A 33 -2.64 -6.84 -10.23
CA SER A 33 -3.64 -7.63 -9.47
C SER A 33 -4.03 -6.96 -8.15
N LYS A 34 -5.24 -7.24 -7.64
CA LYS A 34 -5.67 -6.80 -6.30
C LYS A 34 -4.67 -7.18 -5.20
N SER A 35 -4.12 -8.39 -5.28
CA SER A 35 -3.09 -8.87 -4.34
C SER A 35 -1.79 -8.06 -4.41
N GLU A 36 -1.42 -7.57 -5.60
CA GLU A 36 -0.25 -6.71 -5.76
C GLU A 36 -0.51 -5.30 -5.24
N VAL A 37 -1.70 -4.74 -5.47
CA VAL A 37 -2.11 -3.47 -4.84
C VAL A 37 -2.02 -3.58 -3.32
N LEU A 38 -2.60 -4.63 -2.72
CA LEU A 38 -2.54 -4.86 -1.27
C LEU A 38 -1.09 -4.95 -0.75
N ARG A 39 -0.19 -5.65 -1.45
CA ARG A 39 1.24 -5.72 -1.07
C ARG A 39 1.90 -4.35 -1.10
N ARG A 40 1.66 -3.55 -2.14
CA ARG A 40 2.21 -2.20 -2.27
C ARG A 40 1.66 -1.27 -1.19
N SER A 41 0.38 -1.37 -0.86
CA SER A 41 -0.24 -0.61 0.23
C SER A 41 0.39 -0.92 1.59
N ILE A 42 0.72 -2.18 1.87
CA ILE A 42 1.43 -2.58 3.10
C ILE A 42 2.85 -1.97 3.12
N ALA A 43 3.57 -2.01 2.00
CA ALA A 43 4.89 -1.41 1.90
C ALA A 43 4.85 0.12 2.10
N LEU A 44 3.85 0.79 1.54
CA LEU A 44 3.62 2.22 1.73
C LEU A 44 3.32 2.57 3.20
N MET A 45 2.53 1.74 3.88
CA MET A 45 2.25 1.90 5.31
C MET A 45 3.53 1.73 6.15
N ASP A 46 4.37 0.73 5.87
CA ASP A 46 5.66 0.57 6.57
C ASP A 46 6.59 1.77 6.34
N PHE A 47 6.69 2.26 5.10
CA PHE A 47 7.43 3.48 4.78
C PHE A 47 6.95 4.68 5.60
N ALA A 48 5.63 4.90 5.64
CA ALA A 48 5.05 6.01 6.38
C ALA A 48 5.33 5.91 7.89
N GLN A 49 5.22 4.71 8.46
CA GLN A 49 5.50 4.46 9.87
C GLN A 49 6.98 4.67 10.21
N ARG A 50 7.91 4.28 9.32
CA ARG A 50 9.36 4.53 9.49
C ARG A 50 9.65 6.03 9.47
N ALA A 51 9.15 6.74 8.47
CA ALA A 51 9.31 8.19 8.37
C ALA A 51 8.82 8.90 9.64
N LYS A 52 7.64 8.52 10.15
CA LYS A 52 7.10 9.06 11.41
C LYS A 52 8.03 8.81 12.60
N ARG A 53 8.57 7.61 12.76
CA ARG A 53 9.52 7.28 13.86
C ARG A 53 10.81 8.09 13.78
N GLU A 54 11.24 8.45 12.58
CA GLU A 54 12.42 9.28 12.33
C GLU A 54 12.13 10.79 12.44
N GLY A 55 10.90 11.18 12.82
CA GLY A 55 10.50 12.59 12.89
C GLY A 55 10.33 13.26 11.53
N LYS A 56 10.23 12.48 10.44
CA LYS A 56 10.04 12.97 9.07
C LYS A 56 8.55 13.09 8.73
N LYS A 57 8.23 14.03 7.84
CA LYS A 57 6.90 14.19 7.23
C LYS A 57 6.75 13.26 6.03
N VAL A 58 5.52 12.79 5.80
CA VAL A 58 5.14 12.04 4.60
C VAL A 58 4.08 12.85 3.85
N GLY A 59 4.29 13.05 2.56
CA GLY A 59 3.38 13.79 1.71
C GLY A 59 3.70 13.57 0.22
N ALA A 60 2.94 14.25 -0.64
CA ALA A 60 3.25 14.37 -2.06
C ALA A 60 3.62 15.84 -2.35
N ALA A 61 4.59 16.05 -3.23
CA ALA A 61 5.01 17.37 -3.68
C ALA A 61 5.20 17.37 -5.19
N THR A 62 5.03 18.52 -5.82
CA THR A 62 5.52 18.73 -7.19
C THR A 62 7.05 18.75 -7.18
N PRO A 63 7.73 18.49 -8.32
CA PRO A 63 9.18 18.31 -8.35
C PRO A 63 9.99 19.44 -7.68
N ASP A 64 9.51 20.68 -7.77
CA ASP A 64 10.20 21.88 -7.29
C ASP A 64 9.61 22.44 -5.98
N GLN A 65 8.70 21.71 -5.34
CA GLN A 65 8.05 22.14 -4.10
C GLN A 65 8.58 21.34 -2.91
N GLU A 66 8.88 22.02 -1.82
CA GLU A 66 9.10 21.33 -0.54
C GLU A 66 7.83 20.59 -0.10
N LEU A 67 8.00 19.42 0.50
CA LEU A 67 6.90 18.64 1.08
C LEU A 67 6.23 19.43 2.22
N ALA A 68 5.24 20.22 1.85
CA ALA A 68 4.54 21.16 2.73
C ALA A 68 3.26 20.57 3.36
N THR A 69 2.86 19.35 2.96
CA THR A 69 1.60 18.73 3.39
C THR A 69 1.86 17.44 4.14
N GLU A 70 1.18 17.28 5.28
CA GLU A 70 1.24 16.10 6.15
C GLU A 70 0.02 15.21 5.91
N VAL A 71 0.23 13.89 5.85
CA VAL A 71 -0.86 12.93 6.05
C VAL A 71 -1.10 12.78 7.57
N VAL A 72 -2.18 13.39 8.07
CA VAL A 72 -2.58 13.31 9.48
C VAL A 72 -3.60 12.16 9.65
N GLY A 73 -3.32 11.26 10.59
CA GLY A 73 -4.22 10.15 10.95
C GLY A 73 -4.10 8.95 10.02
N PHE A 74 -3.12 8.08 10.29
CA PHE A 74 -3.14 6.70 9.80
C PHE A 74 -3.91 5.81 10.77
#